data_AF-A0A3C1HAS9-F1
#
_entry.id   AF-A0A3C1HAS9-F1
#
_cell.length_a   1.000
_cell.length_b   1.000
_cell.length_c   1.000
_cell.angle_alpha   90.00
_cell.angle_beta   90.00
_cell.angle_gamma   90.00
#
_symmetry.space_group_name_H-M   'P 1'
#
loop_
_entity.id
_entity.type
_entity.pdbx_description
1 polymer ?
#
loop_
_entity_poly.entity_id
_entity_poly.type
_entity_poly.pdbx_seq_one_letter_code
_entity_poly.pdbx_strand_id
1 'polypeptide(L)'
;MDKPSRIDYLLERLIWLLVLSVLVVGPVAKGLAHPNDFIIALWLSIGAMGAWILRLWLVPQHRLLWPPACYAVAAFAGYAIWRYTQSPIEHVARQELIRVLLYAGMFFLFLN
;
A
#
# COMPACT_ATOMS: atom_id res chain seq x y z
N MET A 1 19.63 24.66 5.87
CA MET A 1 19.53 24.05 4.53
C MET A 1 20.09 22.64 4.66
N ASP A 2 19.27 21.69 5.08
CA ASP A 2 19.68 20.29 5.14
C ASP A 2 19.77 19.76 3.70
N LYS A 3 20.94 19.28 3.30
CA LYS A 3 21.10 18.59 2.02
C LYS A 3 20.29 17.30 2.10
N PRO A 4 19.43 16.98 1.13
CA PRO A 4 18.77 15.68 1.11
C PRO A 4 19.87 14.60 1.14
N SER A 5 19.75 13.68 2.10
CA SER A 5 20.70 12.61 2.25
C SER A 5 20.60 11.68 1.03
N ARG A 6 21.68 10.97 0.66
CA ARG A 6 21.62 10.01 -0.47
C ARG A 6 20.52 8.96 -0.28
N ILE A 7 20.14 8.70 0.98
CA ILE A 7 19.11 7.76 1.37
C ILE A 7 17.73 8.26 0.93
N ASP A 8 17.46 9.57 1.04
CA ASP A 8 16.19 10.16 0.62
C ASP A 8 15.94 9.97 -0.88
N TYR A 9 16.96 10.22 -1.70
CA TYR A 9 16.89 10.02 -3.15
C TYR A 9 16.70 8.55 -3.54
N LEU A 10 17.34 7.64 -2.80
CA LEU A 10 17.24 6.20 -3.04
C LEU A 10 15.85 5.67 -2.67
N LEU A 11 15.31 6.11 -1.53
CA LEU A 11 13.95 5.76 -1.09
C LEU A 11 12.88 6.32 -2.03
N GLU A 12 13.01 7.58 -2.44
CA GLU A 12 12.09 8.19 -3.38
C GLU A 12 12.08 7.42 -4.70
N ARG A 13 13.26 7.16 -5.27
CA ARG A 13 13.37 6.40 -6.52
C ARG A 13 12.85 4.97 -6.40
N LEU A 14 13.06 4.32 -5.25
CA LEU A 14 12.53 2.99 -4.96
C LEU A 14 10.99 3.00 -4.91
N ILE A 15 10.39 3.97 -4.23
CA ILE A 15 8.93 4.11 -4.16
C ILE A 15 8.35 4.35 -5.54
N TRP A 16 8.91 5.27 -6.33
CA TRP A 16 8.47 5.52 -7.70
C TRP A 16 8.53 4.26 -8.57
N LEU A 17 9.65 3.51 -8.51
CA LEU A 17 9.80 2.28 -9.28
C LEU A 17 8.80 1.19 -8.85
N LEU A 18 8.57 1.04 -7.54
CA LEU A 18 7.63 0.06 -7.02
C LEU A 18 6.18 0.41 -7.38
N VAL A 19 5.79 1.67 -7.21
CA VAL A 19 4.47 2.18 -7.58
C VAL A 19 4.22 1.98 -9.08
N LEU A 20 5.20 2.34 -9.91
CA LEU A 20 5.08 2.17 -11.36
C LEU A 20 5.00 0.70 -11.76
N SER A 21 5.75 -0.17 -11.07
CA SER A 21 5.68 -1.62 -11.27
C SER A 21 4.29 -2.17 -10.92
N VAL A 22 3.70 -1.77 -9.78
CA VAL A 22 2.33 -2.20 -9.41
C VAL A 22 1.29 -1.69 -10.40
N LEU A 23 1.44 -0.43 -10.86
CA LEU A 23 0.53 0.17 -11.84
C LEU A 23 0.57 -0.56 -13.20
N VAL A 24 1.73 -1.09 -13.60
CA VAL A 24 1.87 -1.90 -14.82
C VAL A 24 1.32 -3.31 -14.61
N VAL A 25 1.55 -3.91 -13.44
CA VAL A 25 1.06 -5.26 -13.12
C VAL A 25 -0.47 -5.30 -13.12
N GLY A 26 -1.17 -4.27 -12.64
CA GLY A 26 -2.64 -4.26 -12.59
C GLY A 26 -3.34 -4.53 -13.94
N PRO A 27 -3.10 -3.72 -14.98
CA PRO A 27 -3.62 -3.94 -16.33
C PRO A 27 -3.11 -5.23 -16.98
N VAL A 28 -1.82 -5.54 -16.82
CA VAL A 28 -1.18 -6.73 -17.43
C VAL A 28 -1.74 -8.03 -16.83
N ALA A 29 -2.08 -8.03 -15.54
CA ALA A 29 -2.64 -9.17 -14.80
C ALA A 29 -4.16 -9.33 -14.96
N LYS A 30 -4.78 -8.74 -16.00
CA LYS A 30 -6.24 -8.76 -16.21
C LYS A 30 -7.02 -8.25 -14.99
N GLY A 31 -6.51 -7.21 -14.33
CA GLY A 31 -7.13 -6.64 -13.13
C GLY A 31 -6.98 -7.50 -11.87
N LEU A 32 -5.97 -8.39 -11.82
CA LEU A 32 -5.69 -9.27 -10.67
C LEU A 32 -6.82 -10.25 -10.34
N ALA A 33 -7.59 -10.66 -11.36
CA ALA A 33 -8.68 -11.61 -11.20
C ALA A 33 -8.19 -13.02 -10.81
N HIS A 34 -6.93 -13.37 -11.15
CA HIS A 34 -6.34 -14.67 -10.83
C HIS A 34 -5.52 -14.65 -9.54
N PRO A 35 -5.61 -15.69 -8.68
CA PRO A 35 -4.88 -15.76 -7.42
C PRO A 35 -3.36 -15.64 -7.55
N ASN A 36 -2.76 -16.22 -8.61
CA ASN A 36 -1.31 -16.19 -8.81
C ASN A 36 -0.81 -14.78 -9.14
N ASP A 37 -1.53 -14.06 -10.00
CA ASP A 37 -1.13 -12.70 -10.38
C ASP A 37 -1.31 -11.71 -9.20
N PHE A 38 -2.30 -11.98 -8.35
CA PHE A 38 -2.53 -11.22 -7.12
C PHE A 38 -1.37 -11.34 -6.12
N ILE A 39 -0.73 -12.52 -6.01
CA ILE A 39 0.41 -12.72 -5.09
C ILE A 39 1.61 -11.85 -5.48
N ILE A 40 1.89 -11.72 -6.77
CA ILE A 40 3.01 -10.90 -7.26
C ILE A 40 2.78 -9.43 -6.90
N ALA A 41 1.58 -8.92 -7.15
CA ALA A 41 1.20 -7.57 -6.76
C ALA A 41 1.19 -7.38 -5.24
N LEU A 42 0.81 -8.40 -4.47
CA LEU A 42 0.84 -8.36 -3.02
C LEU A 42 2.27 -8.15 -2.49
N TRP A 43 3.23 -8.91 -2.98
CA TRP A 43 4.63 -8.76 -2.57
C TRP A 43 5.21 -7.41 -2.99
N LEU A 44 4.91 -6.94 -4.20
CA LEU A 44 5.32 -5.61 -4.67
C LEU A 44 4.73 -4.49 -3.81
N SER A 45 3.44 -4.57 -3.48
CA SER A 45 2.74 -3.59 -2.65
C SER A 45 3.25 -3.60 -1.20
N ILE A 46 3.54 -4.77 -0.62
CA ILE A 46 4.16 -4.87 0.71
C ILE A 46 5.55 -4.21 0.70
N GLY A 47 6.35 -4.46 -0.34
CA GLY A 47 7.65 -3.81 -0.51
C GLY A 47 7.54 -2.28 -0.60
N ALA A 48 6.56 -1.79 -1.37
CA ALA A 48 6.29 -0.36 -1.51
C ALA A 48 5.86 0.27 -0.17
N MET A 49 4.94 -0.39 0.55
CA MET A 49 4.47 0.08 1.86
C MET A 49 5.60 0.08 2.88
N GLY A 50 6.46 -0.95 2.88
CA GLY A 50 7.63 -1.02 3.76
C GLY A 50 8.61 0.12 3.50
N ALA A 51 8.92 0.40 2.23
CA ALA A 51 9.78 1.53 1.85
C ALA A 51 9.16 2.88 2.23
N TRP A 52 7.84 3.03 2.09
CA TRP A 52 7.12 4.24 2.49
C TRP A 52 7.13 4.45 4.01
N ILE A 53 6.85 3.41 4.79
CA ILE A 53 6.95 3.47 6.25
C ILE A 53 8.38 3.83 6.65
N LEU A 54 9.39 3.18 6.06
CA LEU A 54 10.79 3.50 6.34
C LEU A 54 11.13 4.96 6.03
N ARG A 55 10.57 5.54 4.96
CA ARG A 55 10.69 6.97 4.64
C ARG A 55 10.12 7.86 5.74
N LEU A 56 8.93 7.53 6.25
CA LEU A 56 8.31 8.28 7.35
C LEU A 56 9.12 8.21 8.64
N TRP A 57 9.78 7.08 8.91
CA TRP A 57 10.64 6.90 10.08
C TRP A 57 11.98 7.65 9.97
N LEU A 58 12.58 7.67 8.78
CA LEU A 58 13.90 8.28 8.57
C LEU A 58 13.84 9.79 8.29
N VAL A 59 12.71 10.29 7.75
CA VAL A 59 12.55 11.68 7.34
C VAL A 59 11.44 12.34 8.17
N PRO A 60 11.74 12.83 9.39
CA PRO A 60 10.77 13.46 10.28
C PRO A 60 10.19 14.78 9.74
N GLN A 61 10.74 15.32 8.65
CA GLN A 61 10.30 16.58 8.04
C GLN A 61 9.26 16.39 6.92
N HIS A 62 8.85 15.14 6.63
CA HIS A 62 7.77 14.91 5.68
C HIS A 62 6.45 15.44 6.23
N ARG A 63 5.91 16.47 5.57
CA ARG A 63 4.53 16.94 5.81
C ARG A 63 3.59 15.88 5.26
N LEU A 64 3.18 14.95 6.13
CA LEU A 64 2.18 13.94 5.83
C LEU A 64 0.91 14.66 5.40
N LEU A 65 0.59 14.61 4.10
CA LEU A 65 -0.64 15.15 3.59
C LEU A 65 -1.73 14.18 4.04
N TRP A 66 -2.53 14.59 5.02
CA TRP A 66 -3.61 13.75 5.54
C TRP A 66 -4.99 14.38 5.27
N PRO A 67 -5.48 14.34 4.02
CA PRO A 67 -6.82 14.79 3.68
C PRO A 67 -7.91 14.01 4.43
N PRO A 68 -9.14 14.55 4.50
CA PRO A 68 -10.28 13.86 5.10
C PRO A 68 -10.53 12.43 4.55
N ALA A 69 -10.22 12.21 3.26
CA ALA A 69 -10.33 10.91 2.62
C ALA A 69 -9.46 9.82 3.28
N CYS A 70 -8.28 10.18 3.82
CA CYS A 70 -7.40 9.24 4.52
C CYS A 70 -8.08 8.63 5.74
N TYR A 71 -8.88 9.42 6.48
CA TYR A 71 -9.65 8.89 7.62
C TYR A 71 -10.74 7.92 7.18
N ALA A 72 -11.43 8.21 6.07
CA ALA A 72 -12.46 7.31 5.54
C ALA A 72 -11.85 5.97 5.08
N VAL A 73 -10.73 6.01 4.36
CA VAL A 73 -10.01 4.80 3.92
C VAL A 73 -9.47 4.01 5.11
N ALA A 74 -8.90 4.68 6.11
CA ALA A 74 -8.42 4.03 7.33
C ALA A 74 -9.57 3.39 8.14
N ALA A 75 -10.68 4.10 8.30
CA ALA A 75 -11.87 3.58 8.98
C ALA A 75 -12.45 2.36 8.24
N PHE A 76 -12.50 2.40 6.91
CA PHE A 76 -12.95 1.27 6.10
C PHE A 76 -12.02 0.06 6.21
N ALA A 77 -10.70 0.26 6.18
CA ALA A 77 -9.73 -0.81 6.40
C ALA A 77 -9.86 -1.41 7.81
N GLY A 78 -10.02 -0.57 8.84
CA GLY A 78 -10.27 -1.02 10.22
C GLY A 78 -11.58 -1.80 10.37
N TYR A 79 -12.65 -1.34 9.71
CA TYR A 79 -13.91 -2.05 9.64
C TYR A 79 -13.76 -3.41 8.95
N ALA A 80 -13.02 -3.49 7.85
CA ALA A 80 -12.76 -4.76 7.16
C ALA A 80 -12.00 -5.76 8.06
N ILE A 81 -11.00 -5.29 8.81
CA ILE A 81 -10.27 -6.12 9.80
C ILE A 81 -11.23 -6.62 10.88
N TRP A 82 -12.07 -5.74 11.44
CA TRP A 82 -13.06 -6.12 12.45
C TRP A 82 -14.12 -7.08 11.89
N ARG A 83 -14.55 -6.90 10.65
CA ARG A 83 -15.50 -7.80 9.99
C ARG A 83 -14.89 -9.18 9.73
N TYR A 84 -13.60 -9.24 9.40
CA TYR A 84 -12.87 -10.49 9.21
C TYR A 84 -12.88 -11.36 10.46
N THR A 85 -12.71 -10.78 11.66
CA THR A 85 -12.73 -11.56 12.91
C THR A 85 -14.08 -12.18 13.24
N GLN A 86 -15.16 -11.73 12.58
CA GLN A 86 -16.52 -12.23 12.74
C GLN A 86 -16.99 -13.14 11.60
N SER A 87 -16.13 -13.45 10.62
CA SER A 87 -16.54 -14.22 9.45
C SER A 87 -16.52 -15.72 9.72
N PRO A 88 -17.62 -16.46 9.44
CA PRO A 88 -17.66 -17.92 9.58
C PRO A 88 -16.91 -18.66 8.46
N ILE A 89 -16.60 -18.00 7.34
CA ILE A 89 -15.88 -18.59 6.19
C ILE A 89 -14.54 -17.88 6.06
N GLU A 90 -13.50 -18.51 6.60
CA GLU A 90 -12.18 -17.89 6.77
C GLU A 90 -11.46 -17.60 5.44
N HIS A 91 -11.54 -18.52 4.46
CA HIS A 91 -10.71 -18.42 3.25
C HIS A 91 -11.15 -17.29 2.30
N VAL A 92 -12.45 -17.12 2.09
CA VAL A 92 -12.98 -16.04 1.22
C VAL A 92 -12.77 -14.68 1.89
N ALA A 93 -13.11 -14.57 3.18
CA ALA A 93 -12.95 -13.34 3.94
C ALA A 93 -11.48 -12.88 4.04
N ARG A 94 -10.53 -13.83 4.13
CA ARG A 94 -9.09 -13.53 4.14
C ARG A 94 -8.64 -12.90 2.82
N GLN A 95 -9.08 -13.43 1.68
CA GLN A 95 -8.70 -12.89 0.37
C GLN A 95 -9.27 -11.49 0.13
N GLU A 96 -10.51 -11.25 0.55
CA GLU A 96 -11.14 -9.93 0.48
C GLU A 96 -10.43 -8.93 1.39
N LEU A 97 -10.09 -9.33 2.63
CA LEU A 97 -9.34 -8.47 3.54
C LEU A 97 -7.98 -8.07 2.96
N ILE A 98 -7.23 -9.03 2.40
CA ILE A 98 -5.92 -8.74 1.80
C ILE A 98 -6.07 -7.77 0.62
N ARG A 99 -7.11 -7.89 -0.20
CA ARG A 99 -7.40 -6.93 -1.28
C ARG A 99 -7.69 -5.53 -0.74
N VAL A 100 -8.53 -5.42 0.28
CA VAL A 100 -8.85 -4.13 0.92
C VAL A 100 -7.58 -3.47 1.47
N LEU A 101 -6.75 -4.23 2.18
CA LEU A 101 -5.49 -3.73 2.74
C LEU A 101 -4.51 -3.30 1.65
N LEU A 102 -4.40 -4.08 0.56
CA LEU A 102 -3.56 -3.75 -0.58
C LEU A 102 -3.99 -2.44 -1.25
N TYR A 103 -5.28 -2.29 -1.55
CA TYR A 103 -5.79 -1.07 -2.19
C TYR A 103 -5.72 0.15 -1.27
N ALA A 104 -6.02 -0.02 0.02
CA ALA A 104 -5.84 1.05 1.01
C ALA A 104 -4.36 1.47 1.11
N GLY A 105 -3.44 0.51 1.16
CA GLY A 105 -2.00 0.77 1.16
C GLY A 105 -1.55 1.52 -0.08
N MET A 106 -2.01 1.10 -1.26
CA MET A 106 -1.73 1.81 -2.52
C MET A 106 -2.28 3.24 -2.50
N PHE A 107 -3.48 3.47 -1.97
CA PHE A 107 -4.05 4.81 -1.84
C PHE A 107 -3.14 5.72 -1.00
N PHE A 108 -2.66 5.25 0.15
CA PHE A 108 -1.74 6.03 0.99
C PHE A 108 -0.40 6.31 0.30
N LEU A 109 0.13 5.32 -0.44
CA LEU A 109 1.36 5.45 -1.25
C LEU A 109 1.23 6.46 -2.39
N PHE A 110 0.09 6.52 -3.08
CA PHE A 110 -0.12 7.50 -4.15
C PHE A 110 -0.29 8.92 -3.61
N LEU A 111 -0.78 9.05 -2.38
CA LEU A 111 -1.12 10.34 -1.78
C LEU A 111 0.08 11.02 -1.10
N ASN A 112 1.09 10.27 -0.66
CA ASN A 112 2.24 10.73 0.13
C ASN A 112 3.58 10.57 -0.60
#